data_AF-A0A3M8FPE4-F1
#
_entry.id   AF-A0A3M8FPE4-F1
#
_cell.length_a   1.000
_cell.length_b   1.000
_cell.length_c   1.000
_cell.angle_alpha   90.00
_cell.angle_beta   90.00
_cell.angle_gamma   90.00
#
_symmetry.space_group_name_H-M   'P 1'
#
loop_
_entity.id
_entity.type
_entity.pdbx_description
1 polymer ?
#
loop_
_entity_poly.entity_id
_entity_poly.type
_entity_poly.pdbx_seq_one_letter_code
_entity_poly.pdbx_strand_id
1 'polypeptide(L)'
;MKYVKFLIALLICLSTNAQDIFGKWKTIDDETGEEKSIVNIYKKEGKIYGDIVELLNNKKPNPLCDVCKGKNKNKPILGMTIINNMKPEDDVYEGGTILNPSNGKVYKCRLKMEEPNKLQVRGYVAFFYKTQYWVRAE
;
A
#
# COMPACT_ATOMS: atom_id res chain seq x y z
N MET A 1 25.15 -57.23 21.83
CA MET A 1 25.57 -56.10 20.96
C MET A 1 24.33 -55.26 20.66
N LYS A 2 24.11 -54.18 21.41
CA LYS A 2 22.93 -53.30 21.28
C LYS A 2 23.24 -52.20 20.27
N TYR A 3 22.58 -52.23 19.12
CA TYR A 3 22.70 -51.23 18.06
C TYR A 3 21.99 -49.94 18.47
N VAL A 4 22.74 -48.88 18.74
CA VAL A 4 22.21 -47.53 18.97
C VAL A 4 21.98 -46.90 17.59
N LYS A 5 20.72 -46.79 17.16
CA LYS A 5 20.36 -46.06 15.94
C LYS A 5 20.33 -44.57 16.27
N PHE A 6 21.35 -43.84 15.82
CA PHE A 6 21.37 -42.38 15.88
C PHE A 6 20.42 -41.84 14.80
N LEU A 7 19.27 -41.31 15.21
CA LEU A 7 18.33 -40.66 14.31
C LEU A 7 18.78 -39.20 14.13
N ILE A 8 19.43 -38.89 13.01
CA ILE A 8 19.78 -37.51 12.65
C ILE A 8 18.50 -36.85 12.13
N ALA A 9 17.89 -36.00 12.95
CA ALA A 9 16.76 -35.17 12.56
C ALA A 9 17.28 -34.00 11.70
N LEU A 10 16.94 -34.01 10.40
CA LEU A 10 17.26 -32.95 9.46
C LEU A 10 16.32 -31.74 9.74
N LEU A 11 16.85 -30.69 10.38
CA LEU A 11 16.13 -29.43 10.56
C LEU A 11 16.05 -28.72 9.19
N ILE A 12 14.91 -28.83 8.52
CA ILE A 12 14.62 -28.02 7.33
C ILE A 12 14.21 -26.63 7.84
N CYS A 13 15.11 -25.66 7.71
CA CYS A 13 14.75 -24.24 7.89
C CYS A 13 13.82 -23.82 6.74
N LEU A 14 12.51 -23.80 7.01
CA LEU A 14 11.55 -23.14 6.15
C LEU A 14 11.73 -21.63 6.31
N SER A 15 12.46 -21.02 5.37
CA SER A 15 12.54 -19.57 5.26
C SER A 15 11.16 -19.02 4.87
N THR A 16 10.39 -18.57 5.85
CA THR A 16 9.17 -17.80 5.59
C THR A 16 9.59 -16.41 5.12
N ASN A 17 9.58 -16.18 3.81
CA ASN A 17 9.67 -14.82 3.28
C ASN A 17 8.39 -14.10 3.70
N ALA A 18 8.47 -13.27 4.74
CA ALA A 18 7.41 -12.33 5.06
C ALA A 18 7.24 -11.39 3.86
N GLN A 19 6.15 -11.57 3.11
CA GLN A 19 5.79 -10.66 2.03
C GLN A 19 5.46 -9.31 2.66
N ASP A 20 6.19 -8.27 2.26
CA ASP A 20 5.97 -6.92 2.76
C ASP A 20 5.19 -6.05 1.76
N ILE A 21 4.75 -4.89 2.23
CA ILE A 21 3.96 -3.94 1.44
C ILE A 21 4.83 -3.00 0.60
N PHE A 22 6.16 -3.12 0.66
CA PHE A 22 7.05 -2.15 0.03
C PHE A 22 7.17 -2.38 -1.47
N GLY A 23 7.45 -1.29 -2.19
CA GLY A 23 7.57 -1.28 -3.64
C GLY A 23 6.37 -0.67 -4.34
N LYS A 24 6.25 -0.97 -5.64
CA LYS A 24 5.29 -0.33 -6.54
C LYS A 24 3.99 -1.11 -6.63
N TRP A 25 2.89 -0.38 -6.57
CA TRP A 25 1.53 -0.91 -6.59
C TRP A 25 0.68 -0.15 -7.57
N LYS A 26 0.00 -0.90 -8.44
CA LYS A 26 -1.01 -0.39 -9.35
C LYS A 26 -2.34 -0.22 -8.63
N THR A 27 -2.87 1.00 -8.66
CA THR A 27 -4.17 1.33 -8.08
C THR A 27 -5.29 1.03 -9.08
N ILE A 28 -6.34 0.37 -8.60
CA ILE A 28 -7.53 0.03 -9.39
C ILE A 28 -8.73 0.74 -8.77
N ASP A 29 -9.49 1.46 -9.59
CA ASP A 29 -10.78 2.01 -9.18
C ASP A 29 -11.79 0.86 -9.04
N ASP A 30 -12.37 0.72 -7.86
CA ASP A 30 -13.25 -0.41 -7.54
C ASP A 30 -14.68 -0.24 -8.07
N GLU A 31 -15.04 0.94 -8.56
CA GLU A 31 -16.34 1.19 -9.21
C GLU A 31 -16.24 0.98 -10.72
N THR A 32 -15.13 1.40 -11.34
CA THR A 32 -14.97 1.34 -12.81
C THR A 32 -14.03 0.23 -13.29
N GLY A 33 -13.19 -0.34 -12.42
CA GLY A 33 -12.14 -1.29 -12.79
C GLY A 33 -10.94 -0.65 -13.49
N GLU A 34 -10.90 0.68 -13.62
CA GLU A 34 -9.83 1.37 -14.34
C GLU A 34 -8.54 1.42 -13.52
N GLU A 35 -7.42 1.15 -14.19
CA GLU A 35 -6.09 1.39 -13.65
C GLU A 35 -5.79 2.89 -13.65
N LYS A 36 -5.49 3.45 -12.47
CA LYS A 36 -5.35 4.91 -12.29
C LYS A 36 -3.91 5.40 -12.14
N SER A 37 -3.08 4.68 -11.39
CA SER A 37 -1.74 5.15 -11.03
C SER A 37 -0.86 4.03 -10.51
N ILE A 38 0.46 4.27 -10.47
CA ILE A 38 1.42 3.48 -9.72
C ILE A 38 1.83 4.25 -8.47
N VAL A 39 1.73 3.60 -7.31
CA VAL A 39 2.12 4.15 -6.00
C VAL A 39 3.32 3.36 -5.48
N ASN A 40 4.41 4.05 -5.15
CA ASN A 40 5.56 3.45 -4.49
C ASN A 40 5.42 3.59 -2.97
N ILE A 41 5.32 2.46 -2.27
CA ILE A 41 5.25 2.39 -0.81
C ILE A 41 6.65 2.16 -0.25
N TYR A 42 7.05 2.98 0.73
CA TYR A 42 8.40 2.95 1.30
C TYR A 42 8.40 3.32 2.78
N LYS A 43 9.51 2.97 3.45
CA LYS A 43 9.78 3.33 4.84
C LYS A 43 10.72 4.54 4.89
N LYS A 44 10.37 5.53 5.71
CA LYS A 44 11.19 6.71 6.03
C LYS A 44 11.08 6.99 7.53
N GLU A 45 12.22 7.11 8.21
CA GLU A 45 12.28 7.46 9.65
C GLU A 45 11.34 6.58 10.53
N GLY A 46 11.32 5.28 10.25
CA GLY A 46 10.50 4.33 11.01
C GLY A 46 9.01 4.31 10.66
N LYS A 47 8.53 5.24 9.83
CA LYS A 47 7.14 5.31 9.36
C LYS A 47 7.03 4.97 7.88
N ILE A 48 5.82 4.69 7.44
CA ILE A 48 5.55 4.22 6.08
C ILE A 48 4.73 5.26 5.33
N TYR A 49 5.12 5.47 4.08
CA TYR A 49 4.60 6.48 3.16
C TYR A 49 4.36 5.86 1.78
N GLY A 50 3.61 6.57 0.94
CA GLY A 50 3.34 6.14 -0.43
C GLY A 50 3.16 7.32 -1.36
N ASP A 51 3.98 7.36 -2.42
CA ASP A 51 4.01 8.43 -3.42
C ASP A 51 3.44 7.93 -4.74
N ILE A 52 2.63 8.76 -5.41
CA ILE A 52 2.25 8.51 -6.80
C ILE A 52 3.47 8.73 -7.69
N VAL A 53 3.97 7.68 -8.32
CA VAL A 53 5.16 7.71 -9.19
C VAL A 53 4.83 7.65 -10.67
N GLU A 54 3.61 7.25 -11.01
CA GLU A 54 3.12 7.21 -12.40
C GLU A 54 1.60 7.39 -12.44
N LEU A 55 1.09 8.04 -13.48
CA LEU A 55 -0.34 8.17 -13.76
C LEU A 55 -0.69 7.34 -14.98
N LEU A 56 -1.62 6.41 -14.82
CA LEU A 56 -2.06 5.51 -15.89
C LEU A 56 -3.29 6.10 -16.58
N ASN A 57 -3.39 5.92 -17.90
CA ASN A 57 -4.57 6.28 -18.70
C ASN A 57 -5.00 7.76 -18.57
N ASN A 58 -4.09 8.65 -18.20
CA ASN A 58 -4.41 10.04 -17.95
C ASN A 58 -4.23 10.89 -19.22
N LYS A 59 -5.24 11.70 -19.55
CA LYS A 59 -5.22 12.61 -20.72
C LYS A 59 -4.30 13.81 -20.53
N LYS A 60 -3.97 14.16 -19.29
CA LYS A 60 -3.08 15.28 -18.94
C LYS A 60 -1.80 14.73 -18.32
N PRO A 61 -0.61 15.18 -18.76
CA PRO A 61 0.66 14.61 -18.30
C PRO A 61 0.93 14.86 -16.80
N ASN A 62 0.37 15.92 -16.20
CA ASN A 62 0.52 16.19 -14.78
C ASN A 62 -0.63 17.07 -14.21
N PRO A 63 -1.82 16.49 -13.96
CA PRO A 63 -2.93 17.24 -13.38
C PRO A 63 -2.60 17.74 -11.99
N LEU A 64 -3.18 18.89 -11.62
CA LEU A 64 -3.14 19.40 -10.25
C LEU A 64 -4.31 18.84 -9.45
N CYS A 65 -4.13 18.64 -8.14
CA CYS A 65 -5.24 18.37 -7.24
C CYS A 65 -5.90 19.69 -6.79
N ASP A 66 -6.86 20.18 -7.56
CA ASP A 66 -7.63 21.40 -7.30
C ASP A 66 -8.64 21.23 -6.14
N VAL A 67 -9.21 20.03 -6.01
CA VAL A 67 -10.13 19.65 -4.91
C VAL A 67 -9.43 19.37 -3.59
N CYS A 68 -8.11 19.14 -3.60
CA CYS A 68 -7.32 18.95 -2.38
C CYS A 68 -7.31 20.21 -1.50
N LYS A 69 -7.04 20.01 -0.21
CA LYS A 69 -6.94 21.08 0.79
C LYS A 69 -5.53 21.18 1.37
N GLY A 70 -5.24 22.32 2.01
CA GLY A 70 -3.97 22.56 2.69
C GLY A 70 -2.76 22.44 1.75
N LYS A 71 -1.70 21.78 2.22
CA LYS A 71 -0.42 21.65 1.49
C LYS A 71 -0.53 20.98 0.11
N ASN A 72 -1.59 20.18 -0.11
CA ASN A 72 -1.80 19.43 -1.35
C ASN A 72 -2.68 20.17 -2.36
N LYS A 73 -3.28 21.30 -1.99
CA LYS A 73 -4.12 22.10 -2.91
C LYS A 73 -3.28 22.64 -4.06
N ASN A 74 -3.77 22.49 -5.28
CA ASN A 74 -3.12 22.94 -6.51
C ASN A 74 -1.69 22.40 -6.69
N LYS A 75 -1.39 21.23 -6.10
CA LYS A 75 -0.12 20.53 -6.32
C LYS A 75 -0.26 19.46 -7.39
N PRO A 76 0.80 19.20 -8.17
CA PRO A 76 0.89 18.04 -9.05
C PRO A 76 0.45 16.75 -8.36
N ILE A 77 -0.39 15.96 -9.02
CA ILE A 77 -0.75 14.62 -8.55
C ILE A 77 0.45 13.68 -8.69
N LEU A 78 1.23 13.81 -9.76
CA LEU A 78 2.49 13.07 -9.90
C LEU A 78 3.49 13.56 -8.85
N GLY A 79 4.06 12.62 -8.09
CA GLY A 79 4.97 12.88 -6.97
C GLY A 79 4.26 13.20 -5.65
N MET A 80 2.92 13.20 -5.60
CA MET A 80 2.18 13.49 -4.37
C MET A 80 2.25 12.30 -3.40
N THR A 81 2.66 12.53 -2.15
CA THR A 81 2.51 11.51 -1.09
C THR A 81 1.05 11.42 -0.64
N ILE A 82 0.44 10.29 -0.95
CA ILE A 82 -0.95 10.00 -0.60
C ILE A 82 -1.05 9.17 0.67
N ILE A 83 -0.14 8.24 0.92
CA ILE A 83 -0.08 7.48 2.18
C ILE A 83 0.90 8.16 3.13
N ASN A 84 0.49 8.40 4.37
CA ASN A 84 1.27 9.14 5.36
C ASN A 84 1.27 8.47 6.74
N ASN A 85 2.44 8.39 7.36
CA ASN A 85 2.66 8.06 8.78
C ASN A 85 2.07 6.70 9.22
N MET A 86 2.05 5.71 8.32
CA MET A 86 1.60 4.36 8.67
C MET A 86 2.66 3.66 9.54
N LYS A 87 2.22 2.78 10.43
CA LYS A 87 3.05 1.98 11.32
C LYS A 87 2.68 0.50 11.23
N PRO A 88 3.64 -0.43 11.37
CA PRO A 88 3.31 -1.85 11.47
C PRO A 88 2.60 -2.13 12.80
N GLU A 89 1.51 -2.90 12.74
CA GLU A 89 0.74 -3.41 13.88
C GLU A 89 0.33 -4.86 13.54
N ASP A 90 0.95 -5.84 14.18
CA ASP A 90 0.80 -7.28 13.89
C ASP A 90 0.93 -7.63 12.38
N ASP A 91 -0.17 -8.04 11.75
CA ASP A 91 -0.25 -8.46 10.34
C ASP A 91 -0.64 -7.32 9.39
N VAL A 92 -0.78 -6.10 9.90
CA VAL A 92 -1.23 -4.92 9.15
C VAL A 92 -0.37 -3.70 9.37
N TYR A 93 -0.67 -2.66 8.59
CA TYR A 93 -0.09 -1.34 8.76
C TYR A 93 -1.20 -0.31 8.91
N GLU A 94 -1.19 0.45 10.00
CA GLU A 94 -2.24 1.40 10.35
C GLU A 94 -1.73 2.61 11.14
N GLY A 95 -2.62 3.38 11.78
CA GLY A 95 -2.27 4.60 12.52
C GLY A 95 -1.99 5.85 11.67
N GLY A 96 -1.95 5.69 10.34
CA GLY A 96 -1.75 6.78 9.39
C GLY A 96 -2.98 7.06 8.51
N THR A 97 -2.74 7.74 7.39
CA THR A 97 -3.81 8.23 6.53
C THR A 97 -3.51 8.03 5.04
N ILE A 98 -4.57 7.98 4.23
CA ILE A 98 -4.50 8.03 2.78
C ILE A 98 -5.30 9.23 2.24
N LEU A 99 -4.71 10.01 1.33
CA LEU A 99 -5.40 11.03 0.54
C LEU A 99 -5.93 10.41 -0.75
N ASN A 100 -7.19 10.68 -1.09
CA ASN A 100 -7.71 10.42 -2.43
C ASN A 100 -7.70 11.74 -3.25
N PRO A 101 -6.80 11.88 -4.25
CA PRO A 101 -6.74 13.09 -5.07
C PRO A 101 -8.01 13.37 -5.89
N SER A 102 -8.79 12.34 -6.23
CA SER A 102 -10.01 12.50 -7.04
C SER A 102 -11.14 13.23 -6.29
N ASN A 103 -11.13 13.22 -4.96
CA ASN A 103 -12.13 13.92 -4.15
C ASN A 103 -11.53 14.84 -3.08
N GLY A 104 -10.20 14.92 -2.98
CA GLY A 104 -9.45 15.78 -2.07
C GLY A 104 -9.58 15.39 -0.59
N LYS A 105 -10.17 14.24 -0.26
CA LYS A 105 -10.42 13.81 1.13
C LYS A 105 -9.31 12.92 1.65
N VAL A 106 -9.03 13.07 2.94
CA VAL A 106 -8.07 12.27 3.68
C VAL A 106 -8.82 11.32 4.60
N TYR A 107 -8.42 10.05 4.59
CA TYR A 107 -9.03 8.97 5.35
C TYR A 107 -8.02 8.33 6.27
N LYS A 108 -8.47 7.82 7.43
CA LYS A 108 -7.64 6.84 8.17
C LYS A 108 -7.44 5.62 7.29
N CYS A 109 -6.25 5.04 7.31
CA CYS A 109 -5.90 3.95 6.41
C CYS A 109 -5.46 2.71 7.18
N ARG A 110 -5.74 1.53 6.61
CA ARG A 110 -5.16 0.25 6.96
C ARG A 110 -4.67 -0.43 5.68
N LEU A 111 -3.44 -0.92 5.68
CA LEU A 111 -2.87 -1.72 4.61
C LEU A 111 -2.65 -3.15 5.12
N LYS A 112 -2.96 -4.14 4.29
CA LYS A 112 -2.73 -5.56 4.61
C LYS A 112 -2.37 -6.30 3.33
N MET A 113 -1.34 -7.14 3.40
CA MET A 113 -1.05 -8.09 2.33
C MET A 113 -2.16 -9.16 2.32
N GLU A 114 -2.92 -9.23 1.22
CA GLU A 114 -3.94 -10.26 1.03
C GLU A 114 -3.31 -11.51 0.38
N GLU A 115 -2.50 -11.27 -0.65
CA GLU A 115 -1.73 -12.27 -1.40
C GLU A 115 -0.39 -11.61 -1.83
N PRO A 116 0.63 -12.36 -2.28
CA PRO A 116 1.95 -11.79 -2.63
C PRO A 116 1.91 -10.60 -3.59
N ASN A 117 0.95 -10.58 -4.52
CA ASN A 117 0.77 -9.54 -5.51
C ASN A 117 -0.53 -8.73 -5.33
N LYS A 118 -1.15 -8.80 -4.15
CA LYS A 118 -2.45 -8.17 -3.88
C LYS A 118 -2.45 -7.50 -2.51
N LEU A 119 -2.52 -6.18 -2.53
CA LEU A 119 -2.55 -5.34 -1.34
C LEU A 119 -3.98 -4.87 -1.07
N GLN A 120 -4.49 -5.18 0.11
CA GLN A 120 -5.71 -4.58 0.62
C GLN A 120 -5.41 -3.16 1.12
N VAL A 121 -6.14 -2.18 0.59
CA VAL A 121 -6.07 -0.77 1.00
C VAL A 121 -7.44 -0.33 1.48
N ARG A 122 -7.58 -0.15 2.79
CA ARG A 122 -8.86 0.20 3.42
C ARG A 122 -8.83 1.62 3.98
N GLY A 123 -9.79 2.44 3.55
CA GLY A 123 -10.01 3.80 4.06
C GLY A 123 -11.23 3.86 4.97
N TYR A 124 -11.13 4.59 6.09
CA TYR A 124 -12.19 4.73 7.08
C TYR A 124 -12.70 6.17 7.23
N VAL A 125 -14.01 6.29 7.45
CA VAL A 125 -14.70 7.47 7.98
C VAL A 125 -15.52 7.04 9.19
N ALA A 126 -15.08 7.42 10.39
CA ALA A 126 -15.63 6.90 11.63
C ALA A 126 -15.68 5.35 11.62
N PHE A 127 -16.87 4.75 11.69
CA PHE A 127 -17.08 3.30 11.65
C PHE A 127 -17.34 2.73 10.26
N PHE A 128 -17.50 3.58 9.24
CA PHE A 128 -17.65 3.16 7.85
C PHE A 128 -16.29 3.00 7.17
N TYR A 129 -16.19 2.05 6.25
CA TYR A 129 -14.98 1.85 5.46
C TYR A 129 -15.27 1.46 4.01
N LYS A 130 -14.30 1.76 3.15
CA LYS A 130 -14.23 1.28 1.77
C LYS A 130 -12.89 0.57 1.58
N THR A 131 -12.88 -0.54 0.85
CA THR A 131 -11.67 -1.34 0.59
C THR A 131 -11.42 -1.37 -0.90
N GLN A 132 -10.19 -1.07 -1.30
CA GLN A 132 -9.68 -1.28 -2.64
C GLN A 132 -8.59 -2.35 -2.60
N TYR A 133 -8.37 -3.01 -3.73
CA TYR A 133 -7.27 -3.95 -3.90
C TYR A 133 -6.32 -3.40 -4.95
N TRP A 134 -5.07 -3.26 -4.57
CA TRP A 134 -3.99 -2.86 -5.48
C TRP A 134 -3.20 -4.08 -5.89
N VAL A 135 -2.69 -4.05 -7.12
CA VAL A 135 -1.93 -5.16 -7.70
C VAL A 135 -0.46 -4.75 -7.76
N ARG A 136 0.45 -5.66 -7.46
CA ARG A 136 1.89 -5.35 -7.51
C ARG A 136 2.28 -4.97 -8.94
N ALA A 137 3.06 -3.90 -9.08
CA ALA A 137 3.55 -3.42 -10.37
C ALA A 137 4.99 -3.91 -10.58
N GLU A 138 5.27 -4.44 -11.77
CA GLU A 138 6.59 -4.91 -12.21
C GLU A 138 7.54 -3.74 -12.53
#